data_AF-A0A2Z5QVH9-F1
#
_entry.id   AF-A0A2Z5QVH9-F1
#
_cell.length_a   1.000
_cell.length_b   1.000
_cell.length_c   1.000
_cell.angle_alpha   90.00
_cell.angle_beta   90.00
_cell.angle_gamma   90.00
#
_symmetry.space_group_name_H-M   'P 1'
#
loop_
_entity.id
_entity.type
_entity.pdbx_description
1 polymer ?
#
loop_
_entity_poly.entity_id
_entity_poly.type
_entity_poly.pdbx_seq_one_letter_code
_entity_poly.pdbx_strand_id
1 'polypeptide(L)'
;MIRPDGKLTHDLDPVDHGPKDACGVFGVWAPGEDVAKLTYYGLYAIQHRGQESAGIATSNGKRISVYKDMGLVSQVFDEATLSSMPGDHAIGHARYSTTGASHWANAQPTLGTTPHGTLCLAHNGNLTNSADLYDRLLAKNGGKPPAFGELAQGNTTDTALVTALLAEHDFASLEEAVLDLLPTLRGAFCLTFMDETTLYAARDPQGVRPLVLGRLERGWVVASETAALDIVGASFVREVEPGELIIIDEDGLRSQRFAPAQPAGCVFEFVYLARPDTTISGRSVYESRVEMGRQLAREHPVEADLVMPTPSPVCPPRSVTRSSPASPSAMAW
;
A
#
# COMPACT_ATOMS: atom_id res chain seq x y z
N MET A 1 0.07 38.04 16.00
CA MET A 1 -0.40 37.33 14.79
C MET A 1 0.33 36.00 14.76
N ILE A 2 -0.39 34.91 15.02
CA ILE A 2 0.17 33.55 14.96
C ILE A 2 0.51 33.26 13.49
N ARG A 3 1.75 32.85 13.22
CA ARG A 3 2.13 32.41 11.87
C ARG A 3 1.36 31.13 11.53
N PRO A 4 0.74 31.02 10.35
CA PRO A 4 0.16 29.75 9.90
C PRO A 4 1.27 28.69 9.88
N ASP A 5 0.98 27.50 10.40
CA ASP A 5 1.93 26.39 10.56
C ASP A 5 2.19 25.60 9.27
N GLY A 6 1.50 25.95 8.18
CA GLY A 6 1.69 25.35 6.86
C GLY A 6 1.24 23.89 6.76
N LYS A 7 0.56 23.36 7.78
CA LYS A 7 0.06 21.98 7.79
C LYS A 7 -1.33 21.95 7.16
N LEU A 8 -1.36 21.75 5.85
CA LEU A 8 -2.57 21.32 5.16
C LEU A 8 -2.86 19.87 5.58
N THR A 9 -3.72 19.67 6.57
CA THR A 9 -4.29 18.35 6.89
C THR A 9 -5.73 18.33 6.42
N HIS A 10 -6.15 17.30 5.69
CA HIS A 10 -7.53 17.14 5.23
C HIS A 10 -8.50 16.72 6.35
N ASP A 11 -8.01 16.43 7.57
CA ASP A 11 -8.84 16.12 8.73
C ASP A 11 -9.61 17.38 9.17
N LEU A 12 -10.89 17.42 8.81
CA LEU A 12 -11.83 18.49 9.18
C LEU A 12 -12.32 18.35 10.63
N ASP A 13 -12.22 17.16 11.22
CA ASP A 13 -12.61 16.87 12.61
C ASP A 13 -11.51 16.01 13.31
N PRO A 14 -10.92 16.48 14.43
CA PRO A 14 -9.92 15.73 15.18
C PRO A 14 -10.49 14.57 16.02
N VAL A 15 -11.82 14.38 16.05
CA VAL A 15 -12.52 13.36 16.85
C VAL A 15 -13.16 12.29 15.99
N ASP A 16 -13.73 12.65 14.84
CA ASP A 16 -14.30 11.70 13.89
C ASP A 16 -13.26 11.32 12.83
N HIS A 17 -12.72 10.12 13.00
CA HIS A 17 -11.80 9.57 12.02
C HIS A 17 -12.50 8.48 11.20
N GLY A 18 -12.56 8.68 9.88
CA GLY A 18 -12.93 7.63 8.95
C GLY A 18 -12.03 6.39 9.08
N PRO A 19 -12.41 5.24 8.52
CA PRO A 19 -11.66 4.02 8.74
C PRO A 19 -10.25 4.11 8.15
N LYS A 20 -9.26 3.71 8.95
CA LYS A 20 -7.88 4.16 8.80
C LYS A 20 -6.96 3.19 8.05
N ASP A 21 -7.47 2.07 7.56
CA ASP A 21 -6.70 1.01 6.91
C ASP A 21 -6.62 1.23 5.39
N ALA A 22 -5.92 2.28 4.98
CA ALA A 22 -5.92 2.74 3.59
C ALA A 22 -4.57 2.67 2.88
N CYS A 23 -3.47 2.30 3.54
CA CYS A 23 -2.08 2.48 3.06
C CYS A 23 -1.84 2.09 1.59
N GLY A 24 -0.89 2.77 0.95
CA GLY A 24 -0.50 2.51 -0.43
C GLY A 24 0.88 1.86 -0.49
N VAL A 25 1.02 0.79 -1.29
CA VAL A 25 2.31 0.19 -1.63
C VAL A 25 2.60 0.35 -3.12
N PHE A 26 3.88 0.51 -3.43
CA PHE A 26 4.40 0.58 -4.79
C PHE A 26 5.73 -0.17 -4.86
N GLY A 27 5.99 -0.86 -5.97
CA GLY A 27 7.28 -1.48 -6.26
C GLY A 27 7.57 -1.39 -7.75
N VAL A 28 8.83 -1.15 -8.10
CA VAL A 28 9.29 -1.11 -9.50
C VAL A 28 10.62 -1.81 -9.63
N TRP A 29 10.75 -2.65 -10.65
CA TRP A 29 12.01 -3.23 -11.08
C TRP A 29 12.24 -2.81 -12.52
N ALA A 30 13.21 -1.91 -12.74
CA ALA A 30 13.48 -1.31 -14.04
C ALA A 30 14.95 -0.84 -14.12
N PRO A 31 15.92 -1.76 -14.25
CA PRO A 31 17.33 -1.41 -14.40
C PRO A 31 17.55 -0.42 -15.55
N GLY A 32 18.29 0.65 -15.27
CA GLY A 32 18.56 1.74 -16.23
C GLY A 32 17.48 2.83 -16.32
N GLU A 33 16.41 2.77 -15.51
CA GLU A 33 15.45 3.86 -15.30
C GLU A 33 15.69 4.56 -13.95
N ASP A 34 15.12 5.76 -13.77
CA ASP A 34 15.15 6.47 -12.47
C ASP A 34 14.07 5.92 -11.53
N VAL A 35 14.35 4.76 -10.90
CA VAL A 35 13.40 4.05 -10.04
C VAL A 35 12.98 4.84 -8.81
N ALA A 36 13.81 5.76 -8.32
CA ALA A 36 13.45 6.66 -7.22
C ALA A 36 12.33 7.61 -7.65
N LYS A 37 12.48 8.26 -8.82
CA LYS A 37 11.43 9.13 -9.37
C LYS A 37 10.18 8.38 -9.78
N LEU A 38 10.31 7.20 -10.39
CA LEU A 38 9.16 6.35 -10.70
C LEU A 38 8.38 6.00 -9.43
N THR A 39 9.08 5.63 -8.35
CA THR A 39 8.45 5.36 -7.06
C THR A 39 7.79 6.60 -6.46
N TYR A 40 8.45 7.76 -6.53
CA TYR A 40 7.86 9.03 -6.10
C TYR A 40 6.53 9.33 -6.80
N TYR A 41 6.51 9.27 -8.14
CA TYR A 41 5.29 9.56 -8.90
C TYR A 41 4.20 8.50 -8.68
N GLY A 42 4.60 7.23 -8.58
CA GLY A 42 3.69 6.14 -8.23
C GLY A 42 3.00 6.37 -6.89
N LEU A 43 3.78 6.70 -5.85
CA LEU A 43 3.25 7.04 -4.52
C LEU A 43 2.39 8.31 -4.54
N TYR A 44 2.79 9.33 -5.29
CA TYR A 44 2.02 10.57 -5.44
C TYR A 44 0.63 10.30 -6.03
N ALA A 45 0.51 9.40 -7.00
CA ALA A 45 -0.78 9.03 -7.59
C ALA A 45 -1.71 8.25 -6.64
N ILE A 46 -1.15 7.61 -5.61
CA ILE A 46 -1.90 6.92 -4.54
C ILE A 46 -1.80 7.63 -3.19
N GLN A 47 -1.46 8.93 -3.16
CA GLN A 47 -1.34 9.71 -1.92
C GLN A 47 -2.63 9.71 -1.08
N HIS A 48 -3.80 9.55 -1.69
CA HIS A 48 -5.09 9.45 -0.99
C HIS A 48 -5.16 8.24 -0.04
N ARG A 49 -4.32 7.23 -0.25
CA ARG A 49 -4.19 6.03 0.58
C ARG A 49 -3.44 6.28 1.91
N GLY A 50 -2.70 7.36 2.03
CA GLY A 50 -1.92 7.61 3.24
C GLY A 50 -1.26 8.97 3.22
N GLN A 51 -1.51 9.78 4.25
CA GLN A 51 -1.04 11.17 4.32
C GLN A 51 -0.14 11.46 5.52
N GLU A 52 0.19 10.44 6.31
CA GLU A 52 0.97 10.64 7.54
C GLU A 52 2.45 10.49 7.37
N SER A 53 2.89 9.52 6.58
CA SER A 53 4.31 9.33 6.27
C SER A 53 4.48 8.74 4.89
N ALA A 54 5.64 9.00 4.32
CA ALA A 54 6.04 8.43 3.06
C ALA A 54 7.47 7.90 3.18
N GLY A 55 7.76 6.83 2.44
CA GLY A 55 9.09 6.25 2.41
C GLY A 55 9.38 5.57 1.09
N ILE A 56 10.65 5.59 0.70
CA ILE A 56 11.18 4.95 -0.50
C ILE A 56 12.42 4.16 -0.07
N ALA A 57 12.55 2.95 -0.60
CA ALA A 57 13.77 2.18 -0.56
C ALA A 57 14.20 1.89 -2.00
N THR A 58 15.49 2.09 -2.32
CA THR A 58 16.06 1.76 -3.63
C THR A 58 17.25 0.82 -3.47
N SER A 59 17.50 -0.05 -4.45
CA SER A 59 18.69 -0.90 -4.48
C SER A 59 19.44 -0.74 -5.79
N ASN A 60 20.76 -0.71 -5.71
CA ASN A 60 21.66 -0.67 -6.86
C ASN A 60 22.32 -2.04 -7.17
N GLY A 61 21.65 -3.14 -6.81
CA GLY A 61 22.18 -4.51 -6.96
C GLY A 61 23.11 -4.96 -5.84
N LYS A 62 23.53 -4.06 -4.93
CA LYS A 62 24.54 -4.36 -3.89
C LYS A 62 24.20 -3.84 -2.50
N ARG A 63 23.45 -2.73 -2.44
CA ARG A 63 23.04 -2.10 -1.19
C ARG A 63 21.66 -1.50 -1.35
N ILE A 64 20.91 -1.52 -0.27
CA ILE A 64 19.62 -0.86 -0.18
C ILE A 64 19.78 0.48 0.54
N SER A 65 19.24 1.55 -0.03
CA SER A 65 19.14 2.89 0.55
C SER A 65 17.69 3.17 0.91
N VAL A 66 17.41 3.53 2.16
CA VAL A 66 16.04 3.84 2.62
C VAL A 66 15.98 5.29 3.07
N TYR A 67 14.96 6.01 2.61
CA TYR A 67 14.60 7.31 3.13
C TYR A 67 13.10 7.33 3.45
N LYS A 68 12.76 7.72 4.67
CA LYS A 68 11.38 7.79 5.15
C LYS A 68 11.22 8.92 6.17
N ASP A 69 10.12 9.64 6.07
CA ASP A 69 9.79 10.71 7.02
C ASP A 69 8.27 10.91 7.15
N MET A 70 7.86 11.69 8.14
CA MET A 70 6.47 12.09 8.36
C MET A 70 6.06 13.19 7.37
N GLY A 71 4.85 13.08 6.84
CA GLY A 71 4.25 14.02 5.91
C GLY A 71 3.80 13.38 4.61
N LEU A 72 3.31 14.23 3.72
CA LEU A 72 2.93 13.87 2.35
C LEU A 72 4.16 13.50 1.52
N VAL A 73 4.00 12.71 0.47
CA VAL A 73 5.06 12.29 -0.46
C VAL A 73 5.83 13.52 -0.99
N SER A 74 5.12 14.58 -1.37
CA SER A 74 5.74 15.82 -1.87
C SER A 74 6.42 16.67 -0.80
N GLN A 75 6.17 16.41 0.49
CA GLN A 75 6.83 17.08 1.61
C GLN A 75 8.08 16.32 2.04
N VAL A 76 8.03 14.99 1.97
CA VAL A 76 9.12 14.09 2.36
C VAL A 76 10.23 14.07 1.29
N PHE A 77 9.88 14.10 0.00
CA PHE A 77 10.85 13.94 -1.08
C PHE A 77 10.98 15.20 -1.93
N ASP A 78 12.20 15.72 -1.99
CA ASP A 78 12.63 16.73 -2.97
C ASP A 78 13.58 16.12 -4.02
N GLU A 79 13.93 16.91 -5.04
CA GLU A 79 14.80 16.46 -6.13
C GLU A 79 16.19 16.02 -5.64
N ALA A 80 16.71 16.67 -4.59
CA ALA A 80 18.01 16.34 -4.03
C ALA A 80 17.99 14.97 -3.32
N THR A 81 16.94 14.69 -2.56
CA THR A 81 16.71 13.41 -1.89
C THR A 81 16.57 12.29 -2.92
N LEU A 82 15.71 12.47 -3.93
CA LEU A 82 15.50 11.47 -4.99
C LEU A 82 16.79 11.19 -5.78
N SER A 83 17.55 12.24 -6.13
CA SER A 83 18.84 12.10 -6.83
C SER A 83 19.90 11.35 -6.01
N SER A 84 19.76 11.30 -4.68
CA SER A 84 20.67 10.59 -3.79
C SER A 84 20.36 9.09 -3.62
N MET A 85 19.26 8.61 -4.23
CA MET A 85 18.74 7.25 -4.08
C MET A 85 18.80 6.44 -5.38
N PRO A 86 19.93 6.34 -6.09
CA PRO A 86 20.01 5.59 -7.35
C PRO A 86 19.76 4.09 -7.13
N GLY A 87 19.19 3.42 -8.13
CA GLY A 87 18.94 2.00 -8.08
C GLY A 87 18.38 1.43 -9.37
N ASP A 88 18.32 0.10 -9.43
CA ASP A 88 17.71 -0.69 -10.50
C ASP A 88 16.28 -1.12 -10.15
N HIS A 89 15.95 -1.15 -8.85
CA HIS A 89 14.60 -1.38 -8.33
C HIS A 89 14.37 -0.63 -7.02
N ALA A 90 13.10 -0.48 -6.71
CA ALA A 90 12.65 0.28 -5.56
C ALA A 90 11.29 -0.21 -5.05
N ILE A 91 11.04 0.04 -3.76
CA ILE A 91 9.72 -0.04 -3.16
C ILE A 91 9.38 1.28 -2.46
N GLY A 92 8.09 1.56 -2.35
CA GLY A 92 7.58 2.76 -1.73
C GLY A 92 6.34 2.48 -0.89
N HIS A 93 6.11 3.33 0.10
CA HIS A 93 4.92 3.28 0.94
C HIS A 93 4.36 4.67 1.25
N ALA A 94 3.04 4.80 1.20
CA ALA A 94 2.30 5.95 1.71
C ALA A 94 1.41 5.48 2.87
N ARG A 95 1.70 5.96 4.08
CA ARG A 95 1.05 5.50 5.32
C ARG A 95 -0.15 6.37 5.70
N TYR A 96 -1.24 5.72 6.07
CA TYR A 96 -2.28 6.29 6.93
C TYR A 96 -2.09 5.72 8.34
N SER A 97 -2.38 6.46 9.43
CA SER A 97 -2.26 5.87 10.79
C SER A 97 -3.30 4.78 10.97
N THR A 98 -2.91 3.55 10.71
CA THR A 98 -3.53 2.39 11.31
C THR A 98 -3.08 2.26 12.76
N THR A 99 -3.49 1.19 13.42
CA THR A 99 -3.08 0.79 14.77
C THR A 99 -1.62 1.18 15.09
N GLY A 100 -1.42 1.98 16.15
CA GLY A 100 -0.13 2.54 16.54
C GLY A 100 -0.11 4.06 16.49
N ALA A 101 0.63 4.69 17.39
CA ALA A 101 0.77 6.14 17.40
C ALA A 101 1.51 6.62 16.14
N SER A 102 1.20 7.84 15.69
CA SER A 102 1.84 8.50 14.54
C SER A 102 3.28 8.90 14.89
N HIS A 103 4.15 7.91 14.97
CA HIS A 103 5.58 8.03 15.23
C HIS A 103 6.38 7.71 13.98
N TRP A 104 7.48 8.44 13.81
CA TRP A 104 8.44 8.21 12.72
C TRP A 104 8.89 6.74 12.64
N ALA A 105 9.07 6.07 13.80
CA ALA A 105 9.45 4.66 13.86
C ALA A 105 8.47 3.73 13.13
N ASN A 106 7.21 4.12 12.98
CA ASN A 106 6.19 3.33 12.29
C ASN A 106 6.12 3.62 10.77
N ALA A 107 6.94 4.55 10.25
CA ALA A 107 7.06 4.80 8.82
C ALA A 107 7.68 3.59 8.11
N GLN A 108 7.20 3.32 6.91
CA GLN A 108 7.67 2.23 6.04
C GLN A 108 8.30 2.82 4.77
N PRO A 109 9.18 2.10 4.05
CA PRO A 109 9.60 0.72 4.26
C PRO A 109 10.37 0.47 5.57
N THR A 110 10.22 -0.74 6.12
CA THR A 110 11.08 -1.26 7.20
C THR A 110 12.37 -1.83 6.61
N LEU A 111 13.44 -1.85 7.41
CA LEU A 111 14.73 -2.43 7.03
C LEU A 111 15.14 -3.54 8.02
N GLY A 112 15.54 -4.70 7.50
CA GLY A 112 16.03 -5.83 8.28
C GLY A 112 17.29 -6.43 7.67
N THR A 113 18.21 -6.91 8.51
CA THR A 113 19.40 -7.64 8.06
C THR A 113 19.11 -9.14 8.02
N THR A 114 19.32 -9.78 6.88
CA THR A 114 19.17 -11.23 6.72
C THR A 114 20.55 -11.91 6.79
N PRO A 115 20.63 -13.25 6.94
CA PRO A 115 21.91 -13.97 6.86
C PRO A 115 22.66 -13.78 5.53
N HIS A 116 21.93 -13.40 4.47
CA HIS A 116 22.43 -13.35 3.09
C HIS A 116 22.49 -11.94 2.50
N GLY A 117 22.08 -10.91 3.26
CA GLY A 117 22.01 -9.54 2.77
C GLY A 117 21.03 -8.69 3.58
N THR A 118 20.17 -7.97 2.88
CA THR A 118 19.25 -7.01 3.47
C THR A 118 17.84 -7.21 2.94
N LEU A 119 16.84 -6.90 3.75
CA LEU A 119 15.43 -6.93 3.41
C LEU A 119 14.83 -5.55 3.64
N CYS A 120 14.10 -5.06 2.65
CA CYS A 120 13.17 -3.94 2.80
C CYS A 120 11.74 -4.38 2.56
N LEU A 121 10.80 -3.93 3.40
CA LEU A 121 9.39 -4.35 3.31
C LEU A 121 8.42 -3.19 3.50
N ALA A 122 7.40 -3.15 2.67
CA ALA A 122 6.24 -2.28 2.79
C ALA A 122 4.95 -3.12 2.73
N HIS A 123 3.94 -2.69 3.48
CA HIS A 123 2.74 -3.45 3.78
C HIS A 123 1.51 -2.56 3.83
N ASN A 124 0.51 -2.93 3.02
CA ASN A 124 -0.86 -2.43 3.12
C ASN A 124 -1.76 -3.55 3.65
N GLY A 125 -2.26 -3.40 4.88
CA GLY A 125 -3.11 -4.40 5.51
C GLY A 125 -3.01 -4.37 7.03
N ASN A 126 -3.58 -5.40 7.66
CA ASN A 126 -3.52 -5.64 9.08
C ASN A 126 -3.54 -7.14 9.34
N LEU A 127 -2.60 -7.62 10.16
CA LEU A 127 -2.52 -9.00 10.59
C LEU A 127 -3.34 -9.21 11.85
N THR A 128 -4.13 -10.29 11.87
CA THR A 128 -4.99 -10.66 13.01
C THR A 128 -4.28 -11.56 14.01
N ASN A 129 -3.17 -12.18 13.61
CA ASN A 129 -2.39 -13.10 14.45
C ASN A 129 -1.01 -12.56 14.85
N SER A 130 -0.85 -11.23 14.94
CA SER A 130 0.42 -10.60 15.30
C SER A 130 0.95 -11.04 16.67
N ALA A 131 0.06 -11.36 17.62
CA ALA A 131 0.47 -11.92 18.92
C ALA A 131 1.15 -13.30 18.77
N ASP A 132 0.52 -14.22 18.02
CA ASP A 132 1.09 -15.56 17.76
C ASP A 132 2.43 -15.47 16.99
N LEU A 133 2.50 -14.54 16.04
CA LEU A 133 3.72 -14.27 15.26
C LEU A 133 4.85 -13.71 16.13
N TYR A 134 4.52 -12.84 17.08
CA TYR A 134 5.48 -12.32 18.05
C TYR A 134 5.98 -13.40 19.00
N ASP A 135 5.10 -14.28 19.48
CA ASP A 135 5.49 -15.42 20.30
C ASP A 135 6.41 -16.40 19.54
N ARG A 136 6.15 -16.62 18.23
CA ARG A 136 7.06 -17.39 17.35
C ARG A 136 8.44 -16.75 17.27
N LEU A 137 8.51 -15.43 17.13
CA LEU A 137 9.77 -14.68 17.08
C LEU A 137 10.53 -14.78 18.41
N LEU A 138 9.84 -14.60 19.55
CA LEU A 138 10.43 -14.77 20.87
C LEU A 138 10.98 -16.18 21.08
N ALA A 139 10.21 -17.21 20.70
CA ALA A 139 10.64 -18.60 20.82
C ALA A 139 11.93 -18.87 20.03
N LYS A 140 12.04 -18.30 18.82
CA LYS A 140 13.26 -18.38 18.00
C LYS A 140 14.45 -17.71 18.68
N ASN A 141 14.21 -16.59 19.37
CA ASN A 141 15.23 -15.81 20.10
C ASN A 141 15.45 -16.25 21.55
N GLY A 142 15.08 -17.49 21.91
CA GLY A 142 15.29 -18.01 23.26
C GLY A 142 14.48 -17.28 24.34
N GLY A 143 13.30 -16.79 23.99
CA GLY A 143 12.36 -16.06 24.86
C GLY A 143 12.67 -14.58 25.02
N LYS A 144 13.56 -14.01 24.21
CA LYS A 144 13.98 -12.60 24.30
C LYS A 144 13.45 -11.78 23.12
N PRO A 145 13.07 -10.51 23.35
CA PRO A 145 12.79 -9.59 22.26
C PRO A 145 13.99 -9.45 21.32
N PRO A 146 13.77 -9.11 20.04
CA PRO A 146 14.85 -8.83 19.10
C PRO A 146 15.81 -7.77 19.65
N ALA A 147 17.11 -8.04 19.51
CA ALA A 147 18.17 -7.14 20.00
C ALA A 147 18.52 -6.02 19.00
N PHE A 148 18.11 -6.17 17.74
CA PHE A 148 18.39 -5.25 16.63
C PHE A 148 17.17 -5.15 15.70
N GLY A 149 17.25 -4.25 14.72
CA GLY A 149 16.18 -4.01 13.74
C GLY A 149 15.06 -3.11 14.25
N GLU A 150 14.01 -2.99 13.44
CA GLU A 150 12.88 -2.06 13.64
C GLU A 150 12.15 -2.29 14.97
N LEU A 151 11.91 -3.55 15.35
CA LEU A 151 11.25 -3.88 16.62
C LEU A 151 12.07 -3.43 17.84
N ALA A 152 13.40 -3.58 17.80
CA ALA A 152 14.28 -3.13 18.88
C ALA A 152 14.32 -1.60 19.01
N GLN A 153 13.99 -0.88 17.93
CA GLN A 153 13.89 0.59 17.89
C GLN A 153 12.50 1.12 18.30
N GLY A 154 11.58 0.23 18.72
CA GLY A 154 10.25 0.59 19.18
C GLY A 154 9.20 0.69 18.07
N ASN A 155 9.48 0.20 16.86
CA ASN A 155 8.44 0.01 15.84
C ASN A 155 7.50 -1.11 16.29
N THR A 156 6.19 -0.84 16.33
CA THR A 156 5.18 -1.79 16.82
C THR A 156 4.24 -2.29 15.72
N THR A 157 4.62 -2.07 14.46
CA THR A 157 3.77 -2.41 13.30
C THR A 157 3.88 -3.89 12.92
N ASP A 158 2.80 -4.44 12.33
CA ASP A 158 2.82 -5.76 11.70
C ASP A 158 3.96 -5.89 10.69
N THR A 159 4.25 -4.80 9.96
CA THR A 159 5.34 -4.68 9.00
C THR A 159 6.70 -4.97 9.63
N ALA A 160 6.97 -4.39 10.81
CA ALA A 160 8.21 -4.64 11.53
C ALA A 160 8.31 -6.08 12.06
N LEU A 161 7.18 -6.66 12.47
CA LEU A 161 7.12 -8.05 12.90
C LEU A 161 7.41 -9.03 11.74
N VAL A 162 6.78 -8.82 10.58
CA VAL A 162 7.05 -9.62 9.37
C VAL A 162 8.51 -9.43 8.93
N THR A 163 9.02 -8.21 8.99
CA THR A 163 10.43 -7.92 8.67
C THR A 163 11.38 -8.67 9.60
N ALA A 164 11.12 -8.70 10.91
CA ALA A 164 11.94 -9.43 11.86
C ALA A 164 11.89 -10.95 11.63
N LEU A 165 10.72 -11.51 11.36
CA LEU A 165 10.56 -12.94 11.05
C LEU A 165 11.29 -13.34 9.76
N LEU A 166 11.29 -12.48 8.74
CA LEU A 166 12.03 -12.71 7.50
C LEU A 166 13.51 -12.38 7.62
N ALA A 167 13.92 -11.50 8.54
CA ALA A 167 15.32 -11.19 8.82
C ALA A 167 16.01 -12.33 9.58
N GLU A 168 15.30 -12.92 10.55
CA GLU A 168 15.80 -14.01 11.37
C GLU A 168 15.29 -15.35 10.84
N HIS A 169 15.71 -15.74 9.64
CA HIS A 169 15.32 -17.01 9.00
C HIS A 169 16.51 -17.97 8.86
N ASP A 170 16.26 -19.28 8.77
CA ASP A 170 17.32 -20.31 8.66
C ASP A 170 17.41 -20.91 7.24
N PHE A 171 16.74 -20.29 6.28
CA PHE A 171 16.66 -20.75 4.89
C PHE A 171 17.85 -20.30 4.04
N ALA A 172 18.05 -20.94 2.88
CA ALA A 172 19.16 -20.64 1.99
C ALA A 172 18.94 -19.35 1.18
N SER A 173 17.69 -18.90 1.06
CA SER A 173 17.33 -17.67 0.35
C SER A 173 16.16 -16.95 1.05
N LEU A 174 15.99 -15.66 0.73
CA LEU A 174 14.83 -14.89 1.16
C LEU A 174 13.53 -15.46 0.54
N GLU A 175 13.59 -15.94 -0.71
CA GLU A 175 12.45 -16.57 -1.39
C GLU A 175 11.91 -17.77 -0.60
N GLU A 176 12.78 -18.67 -0.14
CA GLU A 176 12.39 -19.82 0.69
C GLU A 176 11.77 -19.37 2.02
N ALA A 177 12.35 -18.35 2.67
CA ALA A 177 11.83 -17.80 3.92
C ALA A 177 10.44 -17.21 3.77
N VAL A 178 10.19 -16.52 2.66
CA VAL A 178 8.90 -15.94 2.32
C VAL A 178 7.87 -17.03 2.08
N LEU A 179 8.22 -18.08 1.34
CA LEU A 179 7.32 -19.20 1.06
C LEU A 179 6.95 -19.99 2.33
N ASP A 180 7.84 -20.05 3.33
CA ASP A 180 7.51 -20.59 4.66
C ASP A 180 6.62 -19.65 5.48
N LEU A 181 6.90 -18.35 5.45
CA LEU A 181 6.21 -17.39 6.31
C LEU A 181 4.81 -17.05 5.83
N LEU A 182 4.61 -16.77 4.54
CA LEU A 182 3.35 -16.28 3.98
C LEU A 182 2.12 -17.14 4.34
N PRO A 183 2.17 -18.49 4.30
CA PRO A 183 1.04 -19.33 4.70
C PRO A 183 0.63 -19.20 6.18
N THR A 184 1.52 -18.67 7.03
CA THR A 184 1.26 -18.50 8.47
C THR A 184 0.64 -17.15 8.83
N LEU A 185 0.68 -16.18 7.92
CA LEU A 185 0.09 -14.87 8.12
C LEU A 185 -1.45 -14.97 8.03
N ARG A 186 -2.15 -14.37 8.99
CA ARG A 186 -3.62 -14.29 9.00
C ARG A 186 -4.05 -12.83 9.03
N GLY A 187 -5.05 -12.49 8.23
CA GLY A 187 -5.56 -11.13 8.10
C GLY A 187 -5.53 -10.68 6.64
N ALA A 188 -5.51 -9.37 6.43
CA ALA A 188 -5.42 -8.76 5.11
C ALA A 188 -3.99 -8.25 4.90
N PHE A 189 -3.37 -8.52 3.76
CA PHE A 189 -2.06 -7.97 3.44
C PHE A 189 -1.82 -7.90 1.92
N CYS A 190 -1.25 -6.78 1.51
CA CYS A 190 -0.52 -6.62 0.27
C CYS A 190 0.90 -6.18 0.63
N LEU A 191 1.88 -6.99 0.28
CA LEU A 191 3.28 -6.75 0.59
C LEU A 191 4.02 -6.40 -0.69
N THR A 192 4.90 -5.42 -0.60
CA THR A 192 5.98 -5.19 -1.57
C THR A 192 7.29 -5.18 -0.79
N PHE A 193 8.22 -6.03 -1.16
CA PHE A 193 9.49 -6.16 -0.45
C PHE A 193 10.61 -6.47 -1.42
N MET A 194 11.84 -6.27 -1.00
CA MET A 194 13.00 -6.42 -1.87
C MET A 194 14.23 -6.82 -1.07
N ASP A 195 15.10 -7.59 -1.73
CA ASP A 195 16.51 -7.70 -1.38
C ASP A 195 17.36 -6.83 -2.33
N GLU A 196 18.67 -6.98 -2.27
CA GLU A 196 19.60 -6.23 -3.11
C GLU A 196 19.36 -6.38 -4.61
N THR A 197 18.72 -7.47 -5.08
CA THR A 197 18.64 -7.86 -6.51
C THR A 197 17.22 -8.13 -7.00
N THR A 198 16.31 -8.47 -6.09
CA THR A 198 14.99 -9.00 -6.41
C THR A 198 13.89 -8.15 -5.78
N LEU A 199 12.86 -7.87 -6.56
CA LEU A 199 11.59 -7.28 -6.10
C LEU A 199 10.55 -8.38 -5.94
N TYR A 200 9.84 -8.37 -4.83
CA TYR A 200 8.77 -9.30 -4.51
C TYR A 200 7.47 -8.57 -4.22
N ALA A 201 6.35 -9.21 -4.54
CA ALA A 201 5.02 -8.73 -4.16
C ALA A 201 4.11 -9.89 -3.79
N ALA A 202 3.38 -9.78 -2.68
CA ALA A 202 2.48 -10.83 -2.22
C ALA A 202 1.10 -10.28 -1.87
N ARG A 203 0.05 -11.03 -2.22
CA ARG A 203 -1.34 -10.70 -1.88
C ARG A 203 -1.96 -11.80 -1.03
N ASP A 204 -2.65 -11.43 0.04
CA ASP A 204 -3.30 -12.37 0.96
C ASP A 204 -4.26 -13.34 0.24
N PRO A 205 -4.52 -14.55 0.80
CA PRO A 205 -5.37 -15.54 0.17
C PRO A 205 -6.81 -15.06 -0.08
N GLN A 206 -7.27 -14.06 0.67
CA GLN A 206 -8.59 -13.47 0.52
C GLN A 206 -8.64 -12.34 -0.51
N GLY A 207 -7.49 -11.82 -0.94
CA GLY A 207 -7.40 -10.68 -1.84
C GLY A 207 -8.09 -9.43 -1.29
N VAL A 208 -8.07 -9.22 0.03
CA VAL A 208 -8.84 -8.15 0.69
C VAL A 208 -8.47 -6.78 0.15
N ARG A 209 -7.16 -6.53 0.01
CA ARG A 209 -6.59 -5.28 -0.52
C ARG A 209 -6.25 -5.42 -2.00
N PRO A 210 -6.39 -4.34 -2.80
CA PRO A 210 -6.04 -4.37 -4.22
C PRO A 210 -4.51 -4.34 -4.40
N LEU A 211 -4.04 -5.10 -5.41
CA LEU A 211 -2.67 -5.09 -5.87
C LEU A 211 -2.65 -5.44 -7.35
N VAL A 212 -2.04 -4.58 -8.16
CA VAL A 212 -2.00 -4.68 -9.61
C VAL A 212 -0.57 -4.82 -10.12
N LEU A 213 -0.43 -5.53 -11.23
CA LEU A 213 0.82 -5.72 -11.95
C LEU A 213 0.77 -4.93 -13.27
N GLY A 214 1.79 -4.13 -13.51
CA GLY A 214 2.00 -3.35 -14.72
C GLY A 214 3.35 -3.66 -15.39
N ARG A 215 3.42 -3.38 -16.68
CA ARG A 215 4.61 -3.58 -17.52
C ARG A 215 5.11 -2.23 -18.03
N LEU A 216 6.36 -1.90 -17.73
CA LEU A 216 7.11 -0.82 -18.37
C LEU A 216 7.76 -1.35 -19.65
N GLU A 217 8.26 -0.45 -20.51
CA GLU A 217 9.07 -0.85 -21.68
C GLU A 217 10.23 -1.77 -21.27
N ARG A 218 10.90 -1.43 -20.15
CA ARG A 218 12.06 -2.16 -19.62
C ARG A 218 11.94 -2.46 -18.12
N GLY A 219 10.81 -3.02 -17.70
CA GLY A 219 10.63 -3.33 -16.28
C GLY A 219 9.22 -3.77 -15.90
N TRP A 220 9.02 -3.96 -14.61
CA TRP A 220 7.74 -4.33 -14.02
C TRP A 220 7.40 -3.40 -12.87
N VAL A 221 6.11 -3.15 -12.68
CA VAL A 221 5.59 -2.32 -11.60
C VAL A 221 4.51 -3.10 -10.87
N VAL A 222 4.50 -3.02 -9.55
CA VAL A 222 3.41 -3.48 -8.69
C VAL A 222 2.89 -2.31 -7.88
N ALA A 223 1.57 -2.16 -7.76
CA ALA A 223 1.00 -1.04 -7.03
C ALA A 223 -0.37 -1.38 -6.44
N SER A 224 -0.80 -0.63 -5.42
CA SER A 224 -2.15 -0.81 -4.85
C SER A 224 -3.28 -0.44 -5.83
N GLU A 225 -3.06 0.49 -6.77
CA GLU A 225 -4.07 0.93 -7.74
C GLU A 225 -3.46 1.18 -9.13
N THR A 226 -4.29 1.07 -10.17
CA THR A 226 -3.91 1.31 -11.57
C THR A 226 -3.46 2.74 -11.83
N ALA A 227 -3.96 3.72 -11.08
CA ALA A 227 -3.55 5.11 -11.21
C ALA A 227 -2.03 5.32 -11.01
N ALA A 228 -1.39 4.47 -10.20
CA ALA A 228 0.07 4.47 -10.05
C ALA A 228 0.81 3.86 -11.24
N LEU A 229 0.16 2.98 -12.02
CA LEU A 229 0.72 2.47 -13.28
C LEU A 229 0.63 3.54 -14.37
N ASP A 230 -0.52 4.22 -14.46
CA ASP A 230 -0.79 5.23 -15.49
C ASP A 230 0.20 6.39 -15.41
N ILE A 231 0.49 6.89 -14.20
CA ILE A 231 1.38 8.04 -14.00
C ILE A 231 2.83 7.73 -14.36
N VAL A 232 3.27 6.48 -14.18
CA VAL A 232 4.64 6.04 -14.50
C VAL A 232 4.76 5.48 -15.91
N GLY A 233 3.68 5.48 -16.69
CA GLY A 233 3.66 4.96 -18.06
C GLY A 233 3.70 3.43 -18.16
N ALA A 234 3.33 2.71 -17.10
CA ALA A 234 3.24 1.26 -17.12
C ALA A 234 1.87 0.81 -17.69
N SER A 235 1.89 -0.14 -18.63
CA SER A 235 0.66 -0.75 -19.12
C SER A 235 0.13 -1.75 -18.11
N PHE A 236 -1.16 -1.67 -17.77
CA PHE A 236 -1.82 -2.66 -16.91
C PHE A 236 -1.75 -4.06 -17.53
N VAL A 237 -1.32 -5.05 -16.75
CA VAL A 237 -1.25 -6.46 -17.17
C VAL A 237 -2.41 -7.24 -16.57
N ARG A 238 -2.50 -7.25 -15.24
CA ARG A 238 -3.57 -7.91 -14.46
C ARG A 238 -3.50 -7.52 -13.00
N GLU A 239 -4.50 -7.95 -12.22
CA GLU A 239 -4.38 -8.00 -10.77
C GLU A 239 -3.44 -9.14 -10.32
N VAL A 240 -2.75 -8.92 -9.20
CA VAL A 240 -2.09 -10.00 -8.46
C VAL A 240 -3.18 -10.86 -7.84
N GLU A 241 -3.10 -12.17 -8.03
CA GLU A 241 -4.13 -13.11 -7.60
C GLU A 241 -4.09 -13.30 -6.07
N PRO A 242 -5.23 -13.63 -5.42
CA PRO A 242 -5.23 -13.97 -4.01
C PRO A 242 -4.35 -15.19 -3.72
N GLY A 243 -3.43 -15.08 -2.76
CA GLY A 243 -2.48 -16.13 -2.42
C GLY A 243 -1.28 -16.24 -3.36
N GLU A 244 -1.06 -15.23 -4.21
CA GLU A 244 0.06 -15.16 -5.16
C GLU A 244 1.25 -14.38 -4.58
N LEU A 245 2.45 -14.91 -4.87
CA LEU A 245 3.75 -14.28 -4.73
C LEU A 245 4.31 -14.03 -6.13
N ILE A 246 4.59 -12.77 -6.44
CA ILE A 246 5.33 -12.31 -7.61
C ILE A 246 6.78 -12.10 -7.21
N ILE A 247 7.71 -12.53 -8.07
CA ILE A 247 9.15 -12.40 -7.90
C ILE A 247 9.71 -11.83 -9.20
N ILE A 248 10.45 -10.74 -9.13
CA ILE A 248 10.99 -10.04 -10.30
C ILE A 248 12.48 -9.75 -10.07
N ASP A 249 13.32 -10.30 -10.93
CA ASP A 249 14.77 -10.09 -10.96
C ASP A 249 15.28 -10.01 -12.41
N GLU A 250 16.60 -10.17 -12.59
CA GLU A 250 17.25 -10.14 -13.90
C GLU A 250 16.76 -11.21 -14.87
N ASP A 251 16.28 -12.35 -14.37
CA ASP A 251 15.71 -13.43 -15.19
C ASP A 251 14.26 -13.14 -15.60
N GLY A 252 13.65 -12.12 -15.00
CA GLY A 252 12.30 -11.63 -15.32
C GLY A 252 11.29 -11.92 -14.21
N LEU A 253 10.01 -12.01 -14.61
CA LEU A 253 8.90 -12.19 -13.67
C LEU A 253 8.59 -13.67 -13.49
N ARG A 254 8.59 -14.14 -12.24
CA ARG A 254 8.08 -15.43 -11.78
C ARG A 254 6.86 -15.23 -10.90
N SER A 255 5.92 -16.16 -10.98
CA SER A 255 4.72 -16.19 -10.13
C SER A 255 4.61 -17.55 -9.46
N GLN A 256 4.35 -17.53 -8.16
CA GLN A 256 4.14 -18.73 -7.34
C GLN A 256 2.92 -18.53 -6.46
N ARG A 257 2.18 -19.61 -6.21
CA ARG A 257 1.03 -19.58 -5.32
C ARG A 257 1.42 -20.19 -3.97
N PHE A 258 1.36 -19.39 -2.91
CA PHE A 258 1.68 -19.84 -1.54
C PHE A 258 0.45 -20.34 -0.78
N ALA A 259 -0.76 -20.02 -1.26
CA ALA A 259 -2.02 -20.46 -0.66
C ALA A 259 -3.16 -20.55 -1.68
N PRO A 260 -4.15 -21.45 -1.50
CA PRO A 260 -5.37 -21.44 -2.31
C PRO A 260 -6.16 -20.14 -2.13
N ALA A 261 -6.64 -19.57 -3.24
CA ALA A 261 -7.47 -18.37 -3.23
C ALA A 261 -8.80 -18.61 -2.50
N GLN A 262 -9.16 -17.70 -1.60
CA GLN A 262 -10.42 -17.65 -0.84
C GLN A 262 -11.04 -16.24 -0.90
N PRO A 263 -11.43 -15.74 -2.08
CA PRO A 263 -11.71 -14.32 -2.29
C PRO A 263 -12.76 -13.74 -1.34
N ALA A 264 -12.38 -12.71 -0.59
CA ALA A 264 -13.23 -11.92 0.30
C ALA A 264 -12.80 -10.44 0.23
N GLY A 265 -12.95 -9.85 -0.96
CA GLY A 265 -12.53 -8.47 -1.24
C GLY A 265 -13.19 -7.43 -0.33
N CYS A 266 -12.47 -6.35 -0.03
CA CYS A 266 -12.96 -5.31 0.85
C CYS A 266 -14.05 -4.45 0.17
N VAL A 267 -15.27 -4.47 0.71
CA VAL A 267 -16.38 -3.60 0.22
C VAL A 267 -16.05 -2.11 0.38
N PHE A 268 -15.26 -1.73 1.39
CA PHE A 268 -14.90 -0.33 1.63
C PHE A 268 -13.99 0.28 0.57
N GLU A 269 -13.28 -0.54 -0.22
CA GLU A 269 -12.59 -0.06 -1.43
C GLU A 269 -13.57 0.54 -2.43
N PHE A 270 -14.74 -0.07 -2.61
CA PHE A 270 -15.81 0.46 -3.47
C PHE A 270 -16.52 1.65 -2.84
N VAL A 271 -16.72 1.65 -1.51
CA VAL A 271 -17.48 2.71 -0.84
C VAL A 271 -16.70 4.02 -0.81
N TYR A 272 -15.45 4.04 -0.33
CA TYR A 272 -14.73 5.31 -0.16
C TYR A 272 -13.19 5.25 -0.23
N LEU A 273 -12.53 4.09 -0.14
CA LEU A 273 -11.05 4.04 -0.09
C LEU A 273 -10.38 4.21 -1.47
N ALA A 274 -10.83 3.45 -2.48
CA ALA A 274 -10.21 3.48 -3.80
C ALA A 274 -10.62 4.74 -4.56
N ARG A 275 -9.81 5.14 -5.54
CA ARG A 275 -10.21 6.24 -6.44
C ARG A 275 -11.35 5.80 -7.36
N PRO A 276 -12.23 6.72 -7.79
CA PRO A 276 -13.33 6.38 -8.69
C PRO A 276 -12.90 5.81 -10.05
N ASP A 277 -11.73 6.21 -10.54
CA ASP A 277 -11.13 5.76 -11.80
C ASP A 277 -10.50 4.36 -11.72
N THR A 278 -10.43 3.77 -10.52
CA THR A 278 -9.91 2.40 -10.31
C THR A 278 -10.97 1.34 -10.64
N THR A 279 -10.49 0.21 -11.17
CA THR A 279 -11.27 -1.02 -11.36
C THR A 279 -10.72 -2.12 -10.45
N ILE A 280 -11.59 -2.78 -9.69
CA ILE A 280 -11.24 -3.86 -8.76
C ILE A 280 -12.07 -5.08 -9.10
N SER A 281 -11.42 -6.23 -9.32
CA SER A 281 -12.05 -7.49 -9.72
C SER A 281 -12.97 -7.33 -10.94
N GLY A 282 -12.53 -6.55 -11.93
CA GLY A 282 -13.31 -6.23 -13.14
C GLY A 282 -14.53 -5.32 -12.92
N ARG A 283 -14.71 -4.77 -11.71
CA ARG A 283 -15.82 -3.88 -11.38
C ARG A 283 -15.31 -2.45 -11.18
N SER A 284 -15.89 -1.50 -11.92
CA SER A 284 -15.57 -0.07 -11.77
C SER A 284 -16.03 0.45 -10.40
N VAL A 285 -15.14 1.16 -9.70
CA VAL A 285 -15.47 1.82 -8.43
C VAL A 285 -16.52 2.91 -8.65
N TYR A 286 -16.36 3.75 -9.67
CA TYR A 286 -17.34 4.78 -10.03
C TYR A 286 -18.75 4.22 -10.26
N GLU A 287 -18.90 3.23 -11.14
CA GLU A 287 -20.23 2.66 -11.43
C GLU A 287 -20.85 2.00 -10.20
N SER A 288 -20.02 1.39 -9.34
CA SER A 288 -20.48 0.81 -8.08
C SER A 288 -21.07 1.89 -7.15
N ARG A 289 -20.40 3.04 -6.99
CA ARG A 289 -20.89 4.15 -6.16
C ARG A 289 -22.17 4.77 -6.72
N VAL A 290 -22.26 4.92 -8.04
CA VAL A 290 -23.49 5.40 -8.69
C VAL A 290 -24.63 4.43 -8.42
N GLU A 291 -24.41 3.12 -8.53
CA GLU A 291 -25.47 2.15 -8.24
C GLU A 291 -25.85 2.12 -6.75
N MET A 292 -24.89 2.28 -5.82
CA MET A 292 -25.20 2.40 -4.38
C MET A 292 -26.17 3.55 -4.11
N GLY A 293 -25.95 4.72 -4.72
CA GLY A 293 -26.88 5.84 -4.56
C GLY A 293 -28.21 5.64 -5.28
N ARG A 294 -28.25 4.96 -6.44
CA ARG A 294 -29.53 4.54 -7.05
C ARG A 294 -30.31 3.59 -6.15
N GLN A 295 -29.65 2.68 -5.44
CA GLN A 295 -30.32 1.80 -4.48
C GLN A 295 -30.85 2.57 -3.28
N LEU A 296 -30.06 3.51 -2.73
CA LEU A 296 -30.52 4.38 -1.65
C LEU A 296 -31.79 5.17 -2.04
N ALA A 297 -31.85 5.68 -3.28
CA ALA A 297 -33.02 6.36 -3.83
C ALA A 297 -34.30 5.51 -3.77
N ARG A 298 -34.16 4.21 -4.05
CA ARG A 298 -35.28 3.26 -4.13
C ARG A 298 -35.76 2.83 -2.76
N GLU A 299 -34.82 2.61 -1.83
CA GLU A 299 -35.13 2.18 -0.47
C GLU A 299 -35.68 3.32 0.40
N HIS A 300 -35.19 4.54 0.18
CA HIS A 300 -35.52 5.71 0.97
C HIS A 300 -35.89 6.92 0.09
N PRO A 301 -36.97 6.83 -0.70
CA PRO A 301 -37.41 7.93 -1.54
C PRO A 301 -37.88 9.12 -0.67
N VAL A 302 -37.54 10.33 -1.08
CA VAL A 302 -37.96 11.56 -0.42
C VAL A 302 -38.30 12.62 -1.47
N GLU A 303 -39.34 13.42 -1.23
CA GLU A 303 -39.54 14.65 -2.00
C GLU A 303 -38.59 15.72 -1.48
N ALA A 304 -37.65 16.14 -2.31
CA ALA A 304 -36.66 17.16 -1.99
C ALA A 304 -36.50 18.14 -3.15
N ASP A 305 -36.24 19.40 -2.84
CA ASP A 305 -35.97 20.44 -3.84
C ASP A 305 -34.57 20.32 -4.46
N LEU A 306 -33.61 19.76 -3.69
CA LEU A 306 -32.22 19.61 -4.08
C LEU A 306 -31.58 18.43 -3.35
N VAL A 307 -30.69 17.73 -4.05
CA VAL A 307 -29.75 16.76 -3.46
C VAL A 307 -28.34 17.27 -3.70
N MET A 308 -27.49 17.22 -2.67
CA MET A 308 -26.14 17.75 -2.72
C MET A 308 -25.16 16.72 -2.13
N PRO A 309 -24.06 16.39 -2.82
CA PRO A 309 -23.05 15.50 -2.28
C PRO A 309 -22.21 16.22 -1.22
N THR A 310 -21.69 15.47 -0.25
CA THR A 310 -20.63 15.95 0.63
C THR A 310 -19.30 15.92 -0.13
N PRO A 311 -18.60 17.04 -0.34
CA PRO A 311 -17.34 17.03 -1.08
C PRO A 311 -16.28 16.18 -0.38
N SER A 312 -15.58 15.32 -1.12
CA SER A 312 -14.42 14.56 -0.63
C SER A 312 -13.38 14.36 -1.74
N PRO A 313 -12.10 14.09 -1.42
CA PRO A 313 -11.05 13.85 -2.43
C PRO A 313 -11.35 12.68 -3.38
N VAL A 314 -12.23 11.78 -2.93
CA VAL A 314 -12.64 10.55 -3.63
C VAL A 314 -14.02 10.70 -4.28
N CYS A 315 -14.72 11.81 -4.08
CA CYS A 315 -15.99 12.10 -4.74
C CYS A 315 -15.72 12.91 -6.03
N PRO A 316 -16.16 12.45 -7.21
CA PRO A 316 -15.96 13.20 -8.44
C PRO A 316 -16.72 14.54 -8.39
N PRO A 317 -16.15 15.65 -8.89
CA PRO A 317 -16.86 16.92 -8.94
C PRO A 317 -18.12 16.78 -9.80
N ARG A 318 -19.30 16.92 -9.19
CA ARG A 318 -20.58 16.95 -9.91
C ARG A 318 -21.21 18.35 -9.82
N SER A 319 -21.75 18.79 -10.95
CA SER A 319 -22.56 20.01 -11.04
C SER A 319 -23.82 19.88 -10.20
N VAL A 320 -24.16 20.92 -9.44
CA VAL A 320 -25.45 21.07 -8.76
C VAL A 320 -26.57 20.96 -9.79
N THR A 321 -27.28 19.82 -9.83
CA THR A 321 -28.42 19.65 -10.73
C THR A 321 -29.73 19.92 -9.99
N ARG A 322 -30.50 20.90 -10.47
CA ARG A 322 -31.95 20.95 -10.22
C ARG A 322 -32.59 19.80 -10.98
N SER A 323 -32.74 18.66 -10.35
CA SER A 323 -33.48 17.56 -10.95
C SER A 323 -34.28 16.85 -9.87
N SER A 324 -35.51 16.50 -10.24
CA SER A 324 -36.45 15.68 -9.47
C SER A 324 -35.72 14.57 -8.71
N PRO A 325 -36.15 14.21 -7.48
CA PRO A 325 -35.49 13.25 -6.59
C PRO A 325 -35.21 11.86 -7.20
N ALA A 326 -35.73 11.57 -8.40
CA ALA A 326 -35.46 10.37 -9.18
C ALA A 326 -34.26 10.47 -10.16
N SER A 327 -33.52 11.57 -10.16
CA SER A 327 -32.38 11.77 -11.06
C SER A 327 -31.14 10.98 -10.60
N PRO A 328 -30.58 10.08 -11.44
CA PRO A 328 -29.39 9.31 -11.12
C PRO A 328 -28.13 10.14 -10.83
N SER A 329 -28.16 11.45 -11.11
CA SER A 329 -26.99 12.31 -10.96
C SER A 329 -26.76 12.83 -9.55
N ALA A 330 -27.77 12.74 -8.69
CA ALA A 330 -27.83 13.36 -7.38
C ALA A 330 -27.39 12.43 -6.22
N MET A 331 -27.41 11.12 -6.43
CA MET A 331 -27.14 10.15 -5.38
C MET A 331 -25.84 9.42 -5.65
N ALA A 332 -24.74 10.02 -5.24
CA ALA A 332 -23.49 9.32 -5.02
C ALA A 332 -22.89 9.93 -3.75
N TRP A 333 -22.67 9.08 -2.76
CA TRP A 333 -21.91 9.41 -1.56
C TRP A 333 -20.44 9.66 -1.93
#